data_AF-A0A1H9P553-F1
#
_entry.id   AF-A0A1H9P553-F1
#
_cell.length_a   1.000
_cell.length_b   1.000
_cell.length_c   1.000
_cell.angle_alpha   90.00
_cell.angle_beta   90.00
_cell.angle_gamma   90.00
#
_symmetry.space_group_name_H-M   'P 1'
#
loop_
_entity.id
_entity.type
_entity.pdbx_description
1 polymer ?
#
loop_
_entity_poly.entity_id
_entity_poly.type
_entity_poly.pdbx_seq_one_letter_code
_entity_poly.pdbx_strand_id
1 'polypeptide(L)' 'MFSHVTIGVNDVPRALDFYRPLMDILGLPLKFSGAQWACWKHTDADRPLFVVMQPFDGGATSPGMDK' A
#
# COMPACT_ATOMS: atom_id res chain seq x y z
N MET A 1 9.65 -13.69 -10.20
CA MET A 1 8.27 -13.18 -10.11
C MET A 1 8.14 -12.37 -8.83
N PHE A 2 7.50 -11.21 -8.84
CA PHE A 2 7.31 -10.40 -7.63
C PHE A 2 6.19 -10.99 -6.76
N SER A 3 6.41 -11.09 -5.45
CA SER A 3 5.36 -11.50 -4.50
C SER A 3 4.58 -10.29 -3.98
N HIS A 4 5.24 -9.15 -3.80
CA HIS A 4 4.61 -7.94 -3.32
C HIS A 4 5.44 -6.71 -3.67
N VAL A 5 4.76 -5.56 -3.65
CA VAL A 5 5.37 -4.24 -3.58
C VAL A 5 4.80 -3.56 -2.34
N THR A 6 5.68 -3.04 -1.49
CA THR A 6 5.30 -2.32 -0.28
C THR A 6 5.77 -0.88 -0.35
N ILE A 7 4.87 0.06 -0.07
CA ILE A 7 5.17 1.48 0.04
C ILE A 7 5.05 1.87 1.52
N GLY A 8 6.15 2.38 2.08
CA GLY A 8 6.17 2.99 3.42
C GLY A 8 5.39 4.31 3.39
N VAL A 9 4.47 4.51 4.34
CA VAL A 9 3.67 5.72 4.46
C VAL A 9 3.65 6.22 5.91
N ASN A 10 3.65 7.55 6.09
CA ASN A 10 3.58 8.15 7.44
C ASN A 10 2.18 8.07 8.04
N ASP A 11 1.14 8.12 7.20
CA ASP A 11 -0.26 8.16 7.59
C ASP A 11 -1.04 7.16 6.73
N VAL A 12 -1.38 6.02 7.32
CA VAL A 12 -2.07 4.91 6.63
C VAL A 12 -3.50 5.28 6.26
N PRO A 13 -4.33 5.87 7.14
CA PRO A 13 -5.66 6.36 6.75
C PRO A 13 -5.62 7.29 5.54
N ARG A 14 -4.73 8.29 5.55
CA ARG A 14 -4.57 9.20 4.41
C ARG A 14 -4.10 8.49 3.15
N ALA A 15 -3.18 7.53 3.28
CA ALA A 15 -2.72 6.73 2.15
C ALA A 15 -3.84 5.85 1.59
N LEU A 16 -4.66 5.24 2.45
CA LEU A 16 -5.80 4.43 2.05
C LEU A 16 -6.79 5.27 1.21
N ASP A 17 -7.14 6.47 1.68
CA ASP A 17 -8.04 7.36 0.95
C ASP A 17 -7.49 7.78 -0.42
N PHE A 18 -6.16 7.95 -0.53
CA PHE A 18 -5.48 8.25 -1.78
C PHE A 18 -5.42 7.05 -2.74
N TYR A 19 -4.98 5.90 -2.25
CA TYR A 19 -4.73 4.72 -3.11
C TYR A 19 -6.02 3.99 -3.48
N ARG A 20 -7.07 4.04 -2.67
CA ARG A 20 -8.32 3.33 -2.94
C ARG A 20 -8.92 3.66 -4.32
N PRO A 21 -9.20 4.93 -4.68
CA PRO A 21 -9.75 5.24 -6.01
C PRO A 21 -8.79 4.88 -7.16
N LEU A 22 -7.47 4.96 -6.93
CA LEU A 22 -6.48 4.56 -7.93
C LEU A 22 -6.52 3.04 -8.17
N MET A 23 -6.58 2.24 -7.12
CA MET A 23 -6.61 0.79 -7.21
C MET A 23 -7.92 0.30 -7.83
N ASP A 24 -9.04 0.99 -7.58
CA ASP A 24 -10.32 0.71 -8.24
C ASP A 24 -10.21 0.89 -9.77
N ILE A 25 -9.56 1.96 -10.25
CA ILE A 25 -9.31 2.18 -11.69
C ILE A 25 -8.42 1.08 -12.28
N LEU A 26 -7.46 0.58 -11.49
CA LEU A 26 -6.53 -0.48 -11.91
C LEU A 26 -7.13 -1.89 -11.80
N GLY A 27 -8.37 -2.04 -11.34
CA GLY A 27 -9.00 -3.36 -11.15
C GLY A 27 -8.36 -4.19 -10.03
N LEU A 28 -7.76 -3.53 -9.04
CA LEU A 28 -7.15 -4.16 -7.87
C LEU A 28 -8.04 -3.92 -6.65
N PRO A 29 -9.02 -4.78 -6.36
CA PRO A 29 -9.88 -4.60 -5.18
C PRO A 29 -9.08 -4.66 -3.86
N LEU A 30 -9.60 -3.96 -2.86
CA LEU A 30 -9.07 -4.00 -1.51
C LEU A 30 -9.24 -5.41 -0.93
N LYS A 31 -8.13 -6.03 -0.52
CA LYS A 31 -8.12 -7.33 0.16
C LYS A 31 -8.46 -7.17 1.64
N PHE A 32 -7.82 -6.22 2.30
CA PHE A 32 -8.13 -5.80 3.68
C PHE A 32 -7.49 -4.44 3.98
N SER A 33 -7.97 -3.78 5.02
CA SER A 33 -7.38 -2.57 5.59
C SER A 33 -7.48 -2.60 7.11
N GLY A 34 -6.49 -2.02 7.79
CA GLY A 34 -6.49 -1.76 9.23
C GLY A 34 -5.70 -0.49 9.54
N ALA A 35 -5.57 -0.15 10.83
CA ALA A 35 -4.92 1.08 11.25
C ALA A 35 -3.44 1.19 10.81
N GLN A 36 -2.76 0.06 10.67
CA GLN A 36 -1.31 0.02 10.37
C GLN A 36 -0.98 -0.27 8.90
N TRP A 37 -1.94 -0.77 8.12
CA TRP A 37 -1.69 -1.21 6.75
C TRP A 37 -2.97 -1.44 5.94
N ALA A 38 -2.84 -1.36 4.62
CA ALA A 38 -3.86 -1.77 3.66
C ALA A 38 -3.22 -2.54 2.49
N CYS A 39 -3.99 -3.47 1.91
CA CYS A 39 -3.51 -4.40 0.91
C CYS A 39 -4.53 -4.60 -0.21
N TRP A 40 -4.05 -4.59 -1.45
CA TRP A 40 -4.83 -4.84 -2.66
C TRP A 40 -4.23 -6.01 -3.45
N LYS A 41 -5.08 -6.70 -4.20
CA LYS A 41 -4.66 -7.75 -5.14
C LYS A 41 -5.62 -7.81 -6.33
N HIS A 42 -5.16 -8.37 -7.44
CA HIS A 42 -6.05 -8.72 -8.54
C HIS A 42 -7.08 -9.77 -8.10
N THR A 43 -8.30 -9.72 -8.63
CA THR A 43 -9.37 -10.66 -8.27
C THR A 43 -8.97 -12.11 -8.57
N ASP A 44 -8.37 -12.33 -9.73
CA ASP A 44 -8.05 -13.67 -10.27
C ASP A 44 -6.66 -14.20 -9.89
N ALA A 45 -5.92 -13.48 -9.04
CA ALA A 45 -4.57 -13.89 -8.64
C ALA A 45 -4.32 -13.63 -7.16
N ASP A 46 -3.45 -14.42 -6.55
CA ASP A 46 -3.01 -14.18 -5.17
C ASP A 46 -1.81 -13.25 -5.06
N ARG A 47 -1.07 -13.05 -6.16
CA ARG A 47 0.17 -12.28 -6.21
C ARG A 47 0.32 -11.58 -7.57
N PRO A 48 1.04 -10.44 -7.63
CA PRO A 48 1.64 -9.72 -6.50
C PRO A 48 0.61 -8.98 -5.64
N LEU A 49 0.97 -8.68 -4.39
CA LEU A 49 0.21 -7.77 -3.54
C LEU A 49 0.74 -6.34 -3.68
N PHE A 50 -0.15 -5.36 -3.61
CA PHE A 50 0.22 -3.97 -3.36
C PHE A 50 -0.10 -3.65 -1.90
N VAL A 51 0.89 -3.20 -1.14
CA VAL A 51 0.76 -2.95 0.30
C VAL A 51 1.20 -1.53 0.61
N VAL A 52 0.40 -0.83 1.42
CA VAL A 52 0.83 0.40 2.09
C VAL A 52 0.84 0.15 3.59
N MET A 53 1.90 0.55 4.27
CA MET A 53 2.03 0.39 5.72
C MET A 53 3.02 1.40 6.29
N GLN A 54 2.98 1.59 7.62
CA GLN A 54 4.04 2.34 8.29
C GLN A 54 5.40 1.62 8.14
N PRO A 55 6.51 2.38 8.05
CA PRO A 55 7.86 1.79 8.08
C PRO A 55 8.07 0.91 9.32
N PHE A 56 8.77 -0.21 9.13
CA PHE A 56 8.95 -1.20 10.19
C PHE A 56 9.79 -0.69 11.37
N ASP A 57 10.66 0.30 11.12
CA ASP A 57 11.54 0.92 12.10
C ASP A 57 10.89 2.12 12.82
N GLY A 58 9.65 2.46 12.47
CA GLY A 58 8.92 3.61 13.02
C GLY A 58 9.46 4.96 12.57
N GLY A 59 10.44 4.99 11.66
CA GLY A 59 10.94 6.22 11.07
C GLY A 59 9.92 6.87 10.15
N ALA A 60 9.95 8.19 10.04
CA ALA A 60 9.16 8.89 9.04
C ALA A 60 9.71 8.58 7.63
N THR A 61 8.82 8.20 6.71
CA THR A 61 9.12 8.18 5.28
C THR A 61 9.29 9.62 4.79
N SER A 62 10.44 9.95 4.19
CA SER A 62 10.65 11.23 3.52
C SER A 62 10.30 11.11 2.02
N PRO A 63 9.59 12.11 1.43
CA PRO A 63 9.42 12.16 -0.01
C PRO A 63 10.75 12.48 -0.69
N GLY A 64 11.26 11.58 -1.53
CA GLY A 64 12.57 11.72 -2.15
C GLY A 64 13.70 11.47 -1.13
N MET A 65 14.79 10.85 -1.59
CA MET A 65 16.00 10.83 -0.79
C MET A 65 16.56 12.26 -0.77
N ASP A 66 16.25 13.04 0.26
CA ASP A 66 17.08 14.20 0.62
C ASP A 66 18.44 13.65 1.09
N LYS A 67 19.35 13.52 0.14
CA LYS A 67 20.79 13.33 0.38
C LYS A 67 21.56 14.33 -0.45
#